data_AF-A0A8H7JEK0-F1
#
_entry.id   AF-A0A8H7JEK0-F1
#
_cell.length_a   1.000
_cell.length_b   1.000
_cell.length_c   1.000
_cell.angle_alpha   90.00
_cell.angle_beta   90.00
_cell.angle_gamma   90.00
#
_symmetry.space_group_name_H-M   'P 1'
#
loop_
_entity.id
_entity.type
_entity.pdbx_description
1 polymer ?
#
loop_
_entity_poly.entity_id
_entity_poly.type
_entity_poly.pdbx_seq_one_letter_code
_entity_poly.pdbx_strand_id
1 'polypeptide(L)'
;MSNTNKGSEIPTTGTRTKLVSSIDQFLKDKSSLHLGGDEDFHGERRKHLEVFGIHSIPKDKQHPIGEVEFTAVRGPHGTIPVRVLYPKSGEEKRKNGEAGALIYFHGGGYTVGSVDEFENGLRFLAEESGVQVYGIDYRLAPEHKFPTQLDEYSAVIDWLQSSGGKERGVHPDRVSGGGDSAGGNMTAAISLRRRDENKKPLNSRILLYPEARLPFDTPAAAENNSGYYLECNGIFSFADHYLPRGTPPSHKYISPGMQEVEYLKGQCPASIYTSGFDPLRDVGVEYAHKSKKAGNETVWRHYDGLTHGWLQMTAWSDEAKDAVKDVASDLKKFTYGA
;
A
#
# COMPACT_ATOMS: atom_id res chain seq x y z
N MET A 1 22.86 -5.55 -0.29
CA MET A 1 23.35 -5.43 -1.68
C MET A 1 22.15 -5.59 -2.59
N SER A 2 21.63 -4.49 -3.16
CA SER A 2 20.40 -4.53 -3.97
C SER A 2 20.70 -5.19 -5.32
N ASN A 3 20.17 -6.39 -5.52
CA ASN A 3 20.22 -7.08 -6.79
C ASN A 3 19.18 -6.43 -7.73
N THR A 4 19.53 -5.31 -8.35
CA THR A 4 18.66 -4.68 -9.36
C THR A 4 18.72 -5.54 -10.63
N ASN A 5 17.85 -6.54 -10.69
CA ASN A 5 17.64 -7.42 -11.84
C ASN A 5 17.06 -6.65 -13.03
N LYS A 6 17.90 -5.86 -13.72
CA LYS A 6 17.58 -5.38 -15.07
C LYS A 6 17.85 -6.52 -16.05
N GLY A 7 16.86 -7.39 -16.27
CA GLY A 7 16.88 -8.36 -17.37
C GLY A 7 16.36 -9.77 -17.06
N SER A 8 16.11 -10.14 -15.80
CA SER A 8 15.49 -11.42 -15.48
C SER A 8 13.97 -11.35 -15.62
N GLU A 9 13.35 -12.39 -16.15
CA GLU A 9 11.90 -12.58 -16.07
C GLU A 9 11.47 -12.57 -14.58
N ILE A 10 10.41 -11.84 -14.24
CA ILE A 10 9.81 -11.91 -12.91
C ILE A 10 9.26 -13.34 -12.76
N PRO A 11 9.60 -14.11 -11.71
CA PRO A 11 9.08 -15.46 -11.54
C PRO A 11 7.56 -15.44 -11.31
N THR A 12 6.93 -16.61 -11.24
CA THR A 12 5.51 -16.74 -10.89
C THR A 12 5.29 -16.96 -9.40
N THR A 13 6.33 -17.29 -8.64
CA THR A 13 6.28 -17.47 -7.18
C THR A 13 7.49 -16.79 -6.53
N GLY A 14 7.33 -16.39 -5.27
CA GLY A 14 8.43 -15.83 -4.47
C GLY A 14 9.17 -16.89 -3.67
N THR A 15 10.23 -16.48 -3.00
CA THR A 15 11.01 -17.34 -2.09
C THR A 15 10.88 -16.84 -0.64
N ARG A 16 11.40 -17.59 0.33
CA ARG A 16 11.67 -17.05 1.66
C ARG A 16 13.01 -17.58 2.17
N THR A 17 13.71 -16.78 2.95
CA THR A 17 15.01 -17.16 3.53
C THR A 17 14.85 -17.37 5.04
N LYS A 18 15.58 -16.59 5.84
CA LYS A 18 15.46 -16.56 7.29
C LYS A 18 14.75 -15.26 7.66
N LEU A 19 13.79 -15.37 8.59
CA LEU A 19 13.11 -14.20 9.11
C LEU A 19 14.13 -13.24 9.74
N VAL A 20 14.05 -11.98 9.35
CA VAL A 20 14.87 -10.91 9.91
C VAL A 20 14.70 -10.86 11.43
N SER A 21 15.81 -10.87 12.18
CA SER A 21 15.79 -11.03 13.64
C SER A 21 15.11 -9.87 14.37
N SER A 22 15.20 -8.65 13.83
CA SER A 22 14.53 -7.47 14.41
C SER A 22 13.00 -7.58 14.32
N ILE A 23 12.48 -8.12 13.21
CA ILE A 23 11.06 -8.40 13.00
C ILE A 23 10.61 -9.58 13.88
N ASP A 24 11.37 -10.69 13.90
CA ASP A 24 11.09 -11.84 14.76
C ASP A 24 10.99 -11.45 16.24
N GLN A 25 11.93 -10.62 16.73
CA GLN A 25 11.90 -10.12 18.10
C GLN A 25 10.69 -9.21 18.34
N PHE A 26 10.38 -8.30 17.43
CA PHE A 26 9.21 -7.41 17.55
C PHE A 26 7.90 -8.23 17.67
N LEU A 27 7.72 -9.24 16.83
CA LEU A 27 6.53 -10.09 16.85
C LEU A 27 6.43 -10.92 18.15
N LYS A 28 7.56 -11.40 18.68
CA LYS A 28 7.60 -12.07 19.99
C LYS A 28 7.23 -11.13 21.14
N ASP A 29 7.74 -9.89 21.11
CA ASP A 29 7.43 -8.85 22.10
C ASP A 29 5.99 -8.34 22.01
N LYS A 30 5.32 -8.64 20.89
CA LYS A 30 3.94 -8.25 20.57
C LYS A 30 3.14 -9.49 20.16
N SER A 31 3.26 -10.58 20.91
CA SER A 31 2.66 -11.88 20.58
C SER A 31 1.12 -11.91 20.47
N SER A 32 0.44 -10.85 20.89
CA SER A 32 -1.02 -10.65 20.73
C SER A 32 -1.36 -9.75 19.55
N LEU A 33 -0.38 -9.37 18.73
CA LEU A 33 -0.59 -8.59 17.52
C LEU A 33 -0.78 -9.55 16.35
N HIS A 34 -2.01 -9.62 15.87
CA HIS A 34 -2.38 -10.36 14.66
C HIS A 34 -3.10 -9.42 13.70
N LEU A 35 -3.06 -9.75 12.41
CA LEU A 35 -3.90 -9.17 11.37
C LEU A 35 -4.74 -10.30 10.77
N GLY A 36 -6.05 -10.25 10.98
CA GLY A 36 -6.99 -11.30 10.62
C GLY A 36 -6.99 -12.51 11.59
N GLY A 37 -6.72 -12.27 12.87
CA GLY A 37 -6.75 -13.31 13.91
C GLY A 37 -8.17 -13.78 14.30
N ASP A 38 -8.25 -14.61 15.35
CA ASP A 38 -9.52 -15.12 15.90
C ASP A 38 -10.32 -14.06 16.70
N GLU A 39 -9.73 -12.86 16.89
CA GLU A 39 -10.32 -11.75 17.62
C GLU A 39 -11.41 -11.04 16.81
N ASP A 40 -12.38 -10.43 17.49
CA ASP A 40 -13.31 -9.52 16.84
C ASP A 40 -12.57 -8.31 16.24
N PHE A 41 -12.97 -7.87 15.04
CA PHE A 41 -12.27 -6.82 14.30
C PHE A 41 -12.28 -5.47 15.04
N HIS A 42 -13.22 -5.21 15.96
CA HIS A 42 -13.14 -4.02 16.81
C HIS A 42 -12.02 -4.14 17.84
N GLY A 43 -11.73 -5.35 18.34
CA GLY A 43 -10.56 -5.64 19.18
C GLY A 43 -9.27 -5.40 18.41
N GLU A 44 -9.20 -5.92 17.19
CA GLU A 44 -8.03 -5.77 16.32
C GLU A 44 -7.76 -4.31 15.96
N ARG A 45 -8.79 -3.52 15.60
CA ARG A 45 -8.67 -2.06 15.39
C ARG A 45 -8.01 -1.36 16.59
N ARG A 46 -8.43 -1.68 17.83
CA ARG A 46 -7.83 -1.08 19.03
C ARG A 46 -6.39 -1.53 19.21
N LYS A 47 -6.14 -2.83 19.06
CA LYS A 47 -4.82 -3.42 19.28
C LYS A 47 -3.76 -2.88 18.31
N HIS A 48 -4.13 -2.70 17.03
CA HIS A 48 -3.22 -2.11 16.06
C HIS A 48 -2.90 -0.66 16.41
N LEU A 49 -3.88 0.13 16.82
CA LEU A 49 -3.64 1.51 17.25
C LEU A 49 -2.74 1.59 18.51
N GLU A 50 -2.93 0.71 19.48
CA GLU A 50 -2.08 0.61 20.68
C GLU A 50 -0.60 0.28 20.36
N VAL A 51 -0.35 -0.44 19.26
CA VAL A 51 1.01 -0.88 18.90
C VAL A 51 1.66 0.05 17.86
N PHE A 52 0.93 0.38 16.80
CA PHE A 52 1.44 1.09 15.62
C PHE A 52 1.02 2.55 15.54
N GLY A 53 0.01 2.97 16.31
CA GLY A 53 -0.42 4.36 16.32
C GLY A 53 0.76 5.30 16.57
N ILE A 54 0.84 6.40 15.82
CA ILE A 54 1.95 7.36 15.93
C ILE A 54 2.17 7.87 17.35
N HIS A 55 1.12 7.94 18.17
CA HIS A 55 1.18 8.32 19.59
C HIS A 55 1.77 7.23 20.50
N SER A 56 1.73 5.97 20.08
CA SER A 56 2.24 4.79 20.80
C SER A 56 3.73 4.54 20.51
N ILE A 57 4.25 5.09 19.41
CA ILE A 57 5.67 4.97 19.04
C ILE A 57 6.52 5.94 19.88
N PRO A 58 7.58 5.47 20.57
CA PRO A 58 8.49 6.32 21.34
C PRO A 58 9.04 7.47 20.49
N LYS A 59 9.11 8.68 21.05
CA LYS A 59 9.49 9.90 20.30
C LYS A 59 10.85 9.80 19.60
N ASP A 60 11.82 9.12 20.22
CA ASP A 60 13.15 8.87 19.67
C ASP A 60 13.16 7.89 18.49
N LYS A 61 12.07 7.14 18.30
CA LYS A 61 11.84 6.21 17.19
C LYS A 61 10.88 6.74 16.14
N GLN A 62 10.31 7.92 16.35
CA GLN A 62 9.47 8.56 15.35
C GLN A 62 10.34 9.20 14.26
N HIS A 63 10.03 8.90 13.01
CA HIS A 63 10.69 9.51 11.86
C HIS A 63 10.34 10.99 11.78
N PRO A 64 11.32 11.86 11.48
CA PRO A 64 11.08 13.28 11.32
C PRO A 64 10.21 13.53 10.08
N ILE A 65 9.49 14.65 10.11
CA ILE A 65 8.75 15.17 8.95
C ILE A 65 8.78 16.70 9.00
N GLY A 66 8.71 17.35 7.84
CA GLY A 66 8.66 18.80 7.73
C GLY A 66 7.44 19.42 8.37
N GLU A 67 6.27 19.02 7.89
CA GLU A 67 4.98 19.55 8.32
C GLU A 67 3.91 18.47 8.15
N VAL A 68 2.89 18.49 9.03
CA VAL A 68 1.72 17.63 8.94
C VAL A 68 0.47 18.51 8.88
N GLU A 69 -0.33 18.37 7.82
CA GLU A 69 -1.64 19.00 7.69
C GLU A 69 -2.75 17.97 7.92
N PHE A 70 -3.75 18.33 8.72
CA PHE A 70 -5.00 17.60 8.85
C PHE A 70 -6.06 18.33 8.04
N THR A 71 -6.60 17.67 7.01
CA THR A 71 -7.59 18.25 6.11
C THR A 71 -8.63 17.21 5.71
N ALA A 72 -9.55 17.56 4.82
CA ALA A 72 -10.52 16.62 4.31
C ALA A 72 -11.01 16.98 2.91
N VAL A 73 -11.46 15.96 2.19
CA VAL A 73 -12.06 16.08 0.86
C VAL A 73 -13.54 15.74 0.94
N ARG A 74 -14.39 16.52 0.26
CA ARG A 74 -15.80 16.14 0.09
C ARG A 74 -15.88 15.02 -0.94
N GLY A 75 -16.08 13.79 -0.47
CA GLY A 75 -16.20 12.59 -1.30
C GLY A 75 -17.66 12.23 -1.66
N PRO A 76 -17.83 11.19 -2.50
CA PRO A 76 -19.15 10.73 -2.95
C PRO A 76 -19.98 10.12 -1.82
N HIS A 77 -19.33 9.61 -0.77
CA HIS A 77 -19.98 8.95 0.37
C HIS A 77 -19.95 9.79 1.65
N GLY A 78 -19.51 11.05 1.55
CA GLY A 78 -19.33 11.98 2.66
C GLY A 78 -17.91 12.53 2.72
N THR A 79 -17.56 13.17 3.83
CA THR A 79 -16.20 13.70 4.06
C THR A 79 -15.19 12.55 4.18
N ILE A 80 -14.06 12.69 3.50
CA ILE A 80 -12.89 11.79 3.55
C ILE A 80 -11.78 12.54 4.28
N PRO A 81 -11.41 12.16 5.52
CA PRO A 81 -10.27 12.74 6.20
C PRO A 81 -8.96 12.41 5.50
N VAL A 82 -8.06 13.40 5.44
CA VAL A 82 -6.77 13.30 4.78
C VAL A 82 -5.69 13.88 5.69
N ARG A 83 -4.61 13.14 5.87
CA ARG A 83 -3.39 13.63 6.52
C ARG A 83 -2.31 13.83 5.47
N VAL A 84 -1.83 15.06 5.35
CA VAL A 84 -0.78 15.40 4.40
C VAL A 84 0.55 15.49 5.14
N LEU A 85 1.53 14.72 4.68
CA LEU A 85 2.90 14.72 5.17
C LEU A 85 3.77 15.47 4.17
N TYR A 86 4.28 16.63 4.57
CA TYR A 86 5.16 17.46 3.76
C TYR A 86 6.62 17.20 4.13
N PRO A 87 7.42 16.58 3.24
CA PRO A 87 8.82 16.37 3.53
C PRO A 87 9.63 17.66 3.41
N LYS A 88 10.60 17.87 4.31
CA LYS A 88 11.56 18.97 4.20
C LYS A 88 12.37 18.84 2.91
N SER A 89 12.73 17.61 2.54
CA SER A 89 13.46 17.31 1.31
C SER A 89 12.73 17.69 0.01
N GLY A 90 11.40 17.92 0.07
CA GLY A 90 10.56 18.31 -1.05
C GLY A 90 10.11 19.78 -1.06
N GLU A 91 10.55 20.61 -0.10
CA GLU A 91 10.00 21.96 0.12
C GLU A 91 10.16 22.88 -1.09
N GLU A 92 11.32 22.88 -1.74
CA GLU A 92 11.57 23.70 -2.92
C GLU A 92 10.67 23.32 -4.10
N LYS A 93 10.37 22.03 -4.28
CA LYS A 93 9.43 21.59 -5.32
C LYS A 93 8.01 22.05 -5.00
N ARG A 94 7.60 21.97 -3.73
CA ARG A 94 6.30 22.48 -3.26
C ARG A 94 6.12 23.97 -3.56
N LYS A 95 7.11 24.80 -3.19
CA LYS A 95 7.06 26.26 -3.41
C LYS A 95 6.94 26.63 -4.89
N ASN A 96 7.54 25.82 -5.76
CA ASN A 96 7.54 26.06 -7.20
C ASN A 96 6.33 25.44 -7.94
N GLY A 97 5.39 24.79 -7.24
CA GLY A 97 4.25 24.11 -7.88
C GLY A 97 4.62 22.80 -8.59
N GLU A 98 5.77 22.24 -8.25
CA GLU A 98 6.41 21.10 -8.92
C GLU A 98 6.46 19.85 -8.01
N ALA A 99 5.78 19.85 -6.87
CA ALA A 99 5.79 18.69 -5.98
C ALA A 99 5.05 17.50 -6.59
N GLY A 100 5.55 16.30 -6.32
CA GLY A 100 4.76 15.08 -6.48
C GLY A 100 3.88 14.81 -5.28
N ALA A 101 2.85 14.00 -5.49
CA ALA A 101 1.98 13.47 -4.46
C ALA A 101 1.89 11.96 -4.55
N LEU A 102 1.95 11.28 -3.40
CA LEU A 102 1.57 9.89 -3.23
C LEU A 102 0.26 9.84 -2.45
N ILE A 103 -0.82 9.39 -3.09
CA ILE A 103 -2.06 9.03 -2.40
C ILE A 103 -1.85 7.67 -1.76
N TYR A 104 -1.99 7.58 -0.44
CA TYR A 104 -1.73 6.34 0.29
C TYR A 104 -3.01 5.84 0.97
N PHE A 105 -3.56 4.76 0.44
CA PHE A 105 -4.61 3.99 1.10
C PHE A 105 -3.94 2.89 1.92
N HIS A 106 -4.18 2.87 3.23
CA HIS A 106 -3.56 1.91 4.13
C HIS A 106 -4.11 0.48 3.99
N GLY A 107 -3.30 -0.51 4.34
CA GLY A 107 -3.70 -1.91 4.50
C GLY A 107 -4.60 -2.15 5.70
N GLY A 108 -4.89 -3.43 6.00
CA GLY A 108 -5.81 -3.84 7.06
C GLY A 108 -7.08 -4.54 6.55
N GLY A 109 -7.01 -5.22 5.41
CA GLY A 109 -8.12 -6.04 4.90
C GLY A 109 -9.41 -5.24 4.68
N TYR A 110 -9.31 -3.97 4.30
CA TYR A 110 -10.43 -3.02 4.16
C TYR A 110 -11.25 -2.81 5.45
N THR A 111 -10.86 -3.44 6.56
CA THR A 111 -11.68 -3.64 7.76
C THR A 111 -11.06 -3.00 8.99
N VAL A 112 -9.73 -3.03 9.08
CA VAL A 112 -8.95 -2.43 10.16
C VAL A 112 -7.93 -1.45 9.57
N GLY A 113 -7.19 -0.76 10.44
CA GLY A 113 -6.22 0.25 10.04
C GLY A 113 -6.75 1.68 10.13
N SER A 114 -5.81 2.61 10.22
CA SER A 114 -6.02 4.05 10.16
C SER A 114 -4.70 4.73 9.82
N VAL A 115 -4.72 5.98 9.37
CA VAL A 115 -3.48 6.69 9.00
C VAL A 115 -2.50 6.80 10.19
N ASP A 116 -2.99 6.83 11.44
CA ASP A 116 -2.15 6.82 12.65
C ASP A 116 -1.16 5.65 12.68
N GLU A 117 -1.59 4.48 12.23
CA GLU A 117 -0.81 3.23 12.31
C GLU A 117 0.29 3.15 11.25
N PHE A 118 0.15 3.94 10.18
CA PHE A 118 1.07 3.96 9.05
C PHE A 118 1.93 5.22 9.03
N GLU A 119 1.53 6.27 9.76
CA GLU A 119 2.15 7.60 9.68
C GLU A 119 3.66 7.54 9.86
N ASN A 120 4.18 6.76 10.81
CA ASN A 120 5.62 6.73 11.05
C ASN A 120 6.42 6.24 9.83
N GLY A 121 5.97 5.14 9.20
CA GLY A 121 6.59 4.64 7.97
C GLY A 121 6.39 5.60 6.79
N LEU A 122 5.22 6.26 6.72
CA LEU A 122 4.92 7.25 5.68
C LEU A 122 5.73 8.54 5.82
N ARG A 123 6.05 8.99 7.03
CA ARG A 123 6.97 10.11 7.28
C ARG A 123 8.35 9.80 6.71
N PHE A 124 8.86 8.60 6.99
CA PHE A 124 10.14 8.14 6.46
C PHE A 124 10.13 8.07 4.92
N LEU A 125 9.08 7.48 4.34
CA LEU A 125 8.91 7.42 2.88
C LEU A 125 8.85 8.82 2.24
N ALA A 126 8.12 9.76 2.86
CA ALA A 126 8.01 11.13 2.36
C ALA A 126 9.38 11.83 2.35
N GLU A 127 10.13 11.77 3.45
CA GLU A 127 11.44 12.43 3.55
C GLU A 127 12.48 11.81 2.61
N GLU A 128 12.53 10.49 2.48
CA GLU A 128 13.49 9.81 1.59
C GLU A 128 13.17 10.07 0.10
N SER A 129 11.89 10.20 -0.26
CA SER A 129 11.47 10.42 -1.65
C SER A 129 11.43 11.89 -2.06
N GLY A 130 11.22 12.80 -1.10
CA GLY A 130 10.89 14.21 -1.38
C GLY A 130 9.53 14.39 -2.05
N VAL A 131 8.62 13.43 -1.84
CA VAL A 131 7.25 13.43 -2.37
C VAL A 131 6.27 13.66 -1.22
N GLN A 132 5.27 14.51 -1.41
CA GLN A 132 4.22 14.71 -0.41
C GLN A 132 3.38 13.43 -0.29
N VAL A 133 3.10 12.96 0.92
CA VAL A 133 2.27 11.77 1.14
C VAL A 133 0.91 12.18 1.68
N TYR A 134 -0.15 11.72 1.04
CA TYR A 134 -1.55 11.96 1.41
C TYR A 134 -2.13 10.66 1.95
N GLY A 135 -2.04 10.48 3.27
CA GLY A 135 -2.65 9.34 3.97
C GLY A 135 -4.17 9.53 4.05
N ILE A 136 -4.92 8.52 3.63
CA ILE A 136 -6.38 8.59 3.51
C ILE A 136 -7.03 7.69 4.56
N ASP A 137 -7.83 8.28 5.46
CA ASP A 137 -8.70 7.53 6.36
C ASP A 137 -10.01 7.21 5.62
N TYR A 138 -9.96 6.20 4.77
CA TYR A 138 -11.10 5.76 3.96
C TYR A 138 -12.11 4.96 4.78
N ARG A 139 -13.33 4.82 4.27
CA ARG A 139 -14.40 4.07 4.95
C ARG A 139 -14.09 2.57 5.01
N LEU A 140 -14.21 1.98 6.19
CA LEU A 140 -13.92 0.56 6.40
C LEU A 140 -15.16 -0.33 6.28
N ALA A 141 -14.92 -1.57 5.86
CA ALA A 141 -15.85 -2.69 5.96
C ALA A 141 -15.88 -3.23 7.41
N PRO A 142 -16.94 -3.93 7.82
CA PRO A 142 -18.17 -4.25 7.08
C PRO A 142 -19.17 -3.09 6.98
N GLU A 143 -18.95 -1.98 7.69
CA GLU A 143 -19.87 -0.84 7.71
C GLU A 143 -20.07 -0.22 6.32
N HIS A 144 -18.99 -0.19 5.53
CA HIS A 144 -18.98 0.25 4.15
C HIS A 144 -18.30 -0.80 3.26
N LYS A 145 -19.07 -1.38 2.35
CA LYS A 145 -18.59 -2.44 1.46
C LYS A 145 -18.13 -1.89 0.10
N PHE A 146 -17.44 -2.73 -0.68
CA PHE A 146 -17.14 -2.43 -2.09
C PHE A 146 -18.40 -1.93 -2.83
N PRO A 147 -18.33 -0.90 -3.69
CA PRO A 147 -17.13 -0.19 -4.16
C PRO A 147 -16.81 1.12 -3.40
N THR A 148 -17.35 1.33 -2.19
CA THR A 148 -17.25 2.61 -1.45
C THR A 148 -15.84 3.19 -1.43
N GLN A 149 -14.86 2.37 -1.03
CA GLN A 149 -13.46 2.74 -0.89
C GLN A 149 -12.82 3.13 -2.23
N LEU A 150 -13.20 2.44 -3.30
CA LEU A 150 -12.69 2.70 -4.64
C LEU A 150 -13.27 4.01 -5.22
N ASP A 151 -14.51 4.33 -4.88
CA ASP A 151 -15.11 5.63 -5.21
C ASP A 151 -14.41 6.77 -4.47
N GLU A 152 -14.08 6.58 -3.19
CA GLU A 152 -13.29 7.54 -2.40
C GLU A 152 -11.89 7.73 -2.97
N TYR A 153 -11.22 6.65 -3.37
CA TYR A 153 -9.91 6.73 -4.04
C TYR A 153 -10.00 7.54 -5.34
N SER A 154 -11.01 7.27 -6.18
CA SER A 154 -11.24 8.04 -7.41
C SER A 154 -11.42 9.54 -7.13
N ALA A 155 -12.17 9.89 -6.09
CA ALA A 155 -12.42 11.28 -5.70
C ALA A 155 -11.15 11.99 -5.21
N VAL A 156 -10.30 11.31 -4.42
CA VAL A 156 -9.01 11.87 -3.96
C VAL A 156 -8.05 12.09 -5.13
N ILE A 157 -8.02 11.17 -6.10
CA ILE A 157 -7.22 11.35 -7.32
C ILE A 157 -7.69 12.59 -8.10
N ASP A 158 -8.99 12.70 -8.35
CA ASP A 158 -9.55 13.82 -9.11
C ASP A 158 -9.33 15.16 -8.37
N TRP A 159 -9.35 15.17 -7.04
CA TRP A 159 -9.02 16.34 -6.20
C TRP A 159 -7.54 16.76 -6.32
N LEU A 160 -6.59 15.82 -6.22
CA LEU A 160 -5.16 16.14 -6.32
C LEU A 160 -4.70 16.48 -7.74
N GLN A 161 -5.38 15.93 -8.75
CA GLN A 161 -5.12 16.27 -10.16
C GLN A 161 -5.76 17.60 -10.58
N SER A 162 -6.47 18.30 -9.67
CA SER A 162 -7.15 19.57 -9.92
C SER A 162 -6.70 20.67 -8.93
N SER A 163 -7.62 21.52 -8.46
CA SER A 163 -7.27 22.68 -7.62
C SER A 163 -6.70 22.29 -6.26
N GLY A 164 -7.16 21.18 -5.68
CA GLY A 164 -6.71 20.71 -4.38
C GLY A 164 -5.22 20.44 -4.30
N GLY A 165 -4.68 19.80 -5.35
CA GLY A 165 -3.24 19.61 -5.51
C GLY A 165 -2.51 20.93 -5.80
N LYS A 166 -3.05 21.76 -6.71
CA LYS A 166 -2.44 23.05 -7.07
C LYS A 166 -2.25 23.97 -5.85
N GLU A 167 -3.23 24.05 -4.96
CA GLU A 167 -3.17 24.82 -3.72
C GLU A 167 -2.05 24.35 -2.77
N ARG A 168 -1.66 23.08 -2.87
CA ARG A 168 -0.58 22.44 -2.09
C ARG A 168 0.73 22.30 -2.86
N GLY A 169 0.83 22.95 -4.02
CA GLY A 169 2.02 22.94 -4.88
C GLY A 169 2.28 21.62 -5.60
N VAL A 170 1.26 20.74 -5.71
CA VAL A 170 1.34 19.47 -6.43
C VAL A 170 1.13 19.70 -7.92
N HIS A 171 2.04 19.15 -8.73
CA HIS A 171 1.88 19.14 -10.18
C HIS A 171 0.85 18.05 -10.58
N PRO A 172 -0.18 18.36 -11.39
CA PRO A 172 -1.30 17.45 -11.64
C PRO A 172 -0.92 16.18 -12.42
N ASP A 173 0.25 16.15 -13.07
CA ASP A 173 0.82 14.96 -13.73
C ASP A 173 1.77 14.15 -12.84
N ARG A 174 2.03 14.58 -11.60
CA ARG A 174 2.93 13.90 -10.64
C ARG A 174 2.19 13.29 -9.45
N VAL A 175 0.96 12.84 -9.70
CA VAL A 175 0.08 12.21 -8.69
C VAL A 175 0.15 10.70 -8.84
N SER A 176 0.87 10.04 -7.93
CA SER A 176 1.00 8.60 -7.83
C SER A 176 0.00 8.02 -6.83
N GLY A 177 -0.44 6.79 -7.05
CA GLY A 177 -1.23 6.04 -6.08
C GLY A 177 -0.38 4.98 -5.39
N GLY A 178 -0.64 4.72 -4.13
CA GLY A 178 0.05 3.69 -3.37
C GLY A 178 -0.78 3.15 -2.22
N GLY A 179 -0.29 2.06 -1.69
CA GLY A 179 -0.87 1.40 -0.55
C GLY A 179 -0.22 0.06 -0.32
N ASP A 180 -0.47 -0.50 0.86
CA ASP A 180 0.01 -1.81 1.24
C ASP A 180 -1.14 -2.81 1.41
N SER A 181 -0.90 -4.09 1.15
CA SER A 181 -1.91 -5.14 1.35
C SER A 181 -3.22 -4.84 0.58
N ALA A 182 -4.35 -4.69 1.28
CA ALA A 182 -5.63 -4.19 0.76
C ALA A 182 -5.53 -2.81 0.09
N GLY A 183 -4.72 -1.88 0.61
CA GLY A 183 -4.41 -0.61 -0.04
C GLY A 183 -3.65 -0.76 -1.35
N GLY A 184 -2.76 -1.76 -1.42
CA GLY A 184 -2.07 -2.16 -2.64
C GLY A 184 -3.05 -2.75 -3.67
N ASN A 185 -4.01 -3.57 -3.21
CA ASN A 185 -5.11 -4.04 -4.06
C ASN A 185 -5.92 -2.86 -4.63
N MET A 186 -6.40 -1.95 -3.77
CA MET A 186 -7.21 -0.81 -4.21
C MET A 186 -6.46 0.07 -5.21
N THR A 187 -5.15 0.23 -5.02
CA THR A 187 -4.29 0.98 -5.95
C THR A 187 -4.17 0.29 -7.32
N ALA A 188 -4.08 -1.05 -7.35
CA ALA A 188 -4.13 -1.80 -8.60
C ALA A 188 -5.52 -1.70 -9.27
N ALA A 189 -6.59 -1.87 -8.49
CA ALA A 189 -7.96 -1.82 -8.97
C ALA A 189 -8.36 -0.44 -9.51
N ILE A 190 -7.98 0.65 -8.82
CA ILE A 190 -8.35 2.01 -9.24
C ILE A 190 -7.64 2.40 -10.54
N SER A 191 -6.40 1.97 -10.73
CA SER A 191 -5.67 2.20 -11.99
C SER A 191 -6.37 1.51 -13.16
N LEU A 192 -6.78 0.25 -12.96
CA LEU A 192 -7.56 -0.50 -13.95
C LEU A 192 -8.91 0.18 -14.25
N ARG A 193 -9.65 0.59 -13.20
CA ARG A 193 -10.93 1.29 -13.34
C ARG A 193 -10.80 2.62 -14.07
N ARG A 194 -9.80 3.43 -13.74
CA ARG A 194 -9.56 4.72 -14.41
C ARG A 194 -9.25 4.56 -15.89
N ARG A 195 -8.46 3.55 -16.27
CA ARG A 195 -8.22 3.20 -17.67
C ARG A 195 -9.53 2.85 -18.37
N ASP A 196 -10.34 1.97 -17.78
CA ASP A 196 -11.62 1.54 -18.36
C ASP A 196 -12.62 2.72 -18.51
N GLU A 197 -12.58 3.69 -17.58
CA GLU A 197 -13.39 4.91 -17.61
C GLU A 197 -12.79 6.04 -18.46
N ASN A 198 -11.64 5.83 -19.10
CA ASN A 198 -10.89 6.85 -19.84
C ASN A 198 -10.59 8.13 -19.02
N LYS A 199 -10.38 7.98 -17.71
CA LYS A 199 -9.96 9.08 -16.84
C LYS A 199 -8.44 9.28 -16.90
N LYS A 200 -7.99 10.48 -16.54
CA LYS A 200 -6.56 10.81 -16.43
C LYS A 200 -5.85 9.77 -15.54
N PRO A 201 -4.79 9.10 -16.00
CA PRO A 201 -4.13 8.06 -15.21
C PRO A 201 -3.38 8.64 -14.00
N LEU A 202 -3.05 7.78 -13.04
CA LEU A 202 -2.02 8.07 -12.05
C LEU A 202 -0.64 8.15 -12.75
N ASN A 203 0.29 8.87 -12.16
CA ASN A 203 1.68 8.91 -12.60
C ASN A 203 2.36 7.54 -12.44
N SER A 204 2.20 6.91 -11.28
CA SER A 204 2.64 5.54 -11.03
C SER A 204 1.82 4.87 -9.91
N ARG A 205 2.00 3.55 -9.77
CA ARG A 205 1.44 2.70 -8.71
C ARG A 205 2.54 2.17 -7.82
N ILE A 206 2.43 2.38 -6.51
CA ILE A 206 3.37 1.88 -5.50
C ILE A 206 2.66 0.83 -4.65
N LEU A 207 2.88 -0.46 -4.95
CA LEU A 207 2.12 -1.58 -4.40
C LEU A 207 2.96 -2.39 -3.42
N LEU A 208 2.75 -2.18 -2.12
CA LEU A 208 3.47 -2.91 -1.08
C LEU A 208 2.71 -4.20 -0.75
N TYR A 209 3.34 -5.35 -1.02
CA TYR A 209 2.82 -6.70 -0.72
C TYR A 209 1.30 -6.84 -0.98
N PRO A 210 0.83 -6.53 -2.21
CA PRO A 210 -0.58 -6.33 -2.48
C PRO A 210 -1.37 -7.65 -2.43
N GLU A 211 -2.59 -7.59 -1.91
CA GLU A 211 -3.59 -8.65 -2.06
C GLU A 211 -4.16 -8.61 -3.49
N ALA A 212 -3.38 -8.96 -4.51
CA ALA A 212 -3.77 -8.70 -5.90
C ALA A 212 -4.95 -9.56 -6.41
N ARG A 213 -5.27 -10.69 -5.75
CA ARG A 213 -6.42 -11.53 -6.09
C ARG A 213 -6.95 -12.34 -4.91
N LEU A 214 -8.23 -12.65 -4.99
CA LEU A 214 -8.98 -13.55 -4.10
C LEU A 214 -10.00 -14.39 -4.92
N PRO A 215 -10.24 -15.67 -4.55
CA PRO A 215 -9.50 -16.46 -3.58
C PRO A 215 -8.11 -16.84 -4.10
N PHE A 216 -7.29 -17.35 -3.20
CA PHE A 216 -5.98 -17.90 -3.54
C PHE A 216 -5.71 -19.16 -2.73
N ASP A 217 -4.97 -20.07 -3.35
CA ASP A 217 -4.41 -21.28 -2.76
C ASP A 217 -3.03 -21.43 -3.38
N THR A 218 -2.00 -20.92 -2.70
CA THR A 218 -0.63 -20.80 -3.21
C THR A 218 0.33 -21.47 -2.23
N PRO A 219 1.54 -21.88 -2.69
CA PRO A 219 2.58 -22.37 -1.79
C PRO A 219 2.88 -21.39 -0.64
N ALA A 220 2.93 -20.08 -0.93
CA ALA A 220 3.10 -19.06 0.11
C ALA A 220 1.99 -19.07 1.18
N ALA A 221 0.73 -19.27 0.80
CA ALA A 221 -0.38 -19.35 1.74
C ALA A 221 -0.21 -20.52 2.72
N ALA A 222 0.25 -21.68 2.23
CA ALA A 222 0.57 -22.83 3.08
C ALA A 222 1.83 -22.62 3.94
N GLU A 223 2.89 -22.04 3.36
CA GLU A 223 4.18 -21.80 4.04
C GLU A 223 4.08 -20.75 5.16
N ASN A 224 3.24 -19.74 4.98
CA ASN A 224 3.11 -18.55 5.82
C ASN A 224 1.68 -18.42 6.38
N ASN A 225 1.06 -19.55 6.72
CA ASN A 225 -0.34 -19.61 7.11
C ASN A 225 -0.66 -18.78 8.38
N SER A 226 0.23 -18.82 9.38
CA SER A 226 -0.01 -18.19 10.69
C SER A 226 1.28 -17.79 11.41
N GLY A 227 1.19 -16.87 12.37
CA GLY A 227 2.28 -16.55 13.31
C GLY A 227 3.33 -15.55 12.81
N TYR A 228 3.09 -14.91 11.66
CA TYR A 228 3.95 -13.88 11.08
C TYR A 228 3.20 -12.55 10.90
N TYR A 229 2.42 -12.17 11.92
CA TYR A 229 1.48 -11.04 11.95
C TYR A 229 0.21 -11.26 11.10
N LEU A 230 0.32 -11.42 9.77
CA LEU A 230 -0.85 -11.70 8.93
C LEU A 230 -1.25 -13.18 9.02
N GLU A 231 -2.50 -13.42 9.40
CA GLU A 231 -3.11 -14.75 9.45
C GLU A 231 -3.85 -15.04 8.13
N CYS A 232 -3.53 -16.14 7.47
CA CYS A 232 -4.04 -16.43 6.13
C CYS A 232 -5.57 -16.60 6.11
N ASN A 233 -6.14 -17.25 7.14
CA ASN A 233 -7.59 -17.39 7.28
C ASN A 233 -8.30 -16.05 7.42
N GLY A 234 -7.65 -15.09 8.08
CA GLY A 234 -8.14 -13.74 8.27
C GLY A 234 -8.39 -12.98 6.99
N ILE A 235 -7.61 -13.24 5.95
CA ILE A 235 -7.79 -12.63 4.62
C ILE A 235 -9.16 -12.98 4.03
N PHE A 236 -9.64 -14.21 4.25
CA PHE A 236 -10.99 -14.62 3.81
C PHE A 236 -12.11 -14.01 4.66
N SER A 237 -11.87 -13.78 5.95
CA SER A 237 -12.80 -13.05 6.83
C SER A 237 -12.95 -11.58 6.39
N PHE A 238 -11.82 -10.91 6.12
CA PHE A 238 -11.80 -9.55 5.58
C PHE A 238 -12.52 -9.45 4.24
N ALA A 239 -12.39 -10.45 3.37
CA ALA A 239 -13.13 -10.50 2.13
C ALA A 239 -14.65 -10.58 2.36
N ASP A 240 -15.13 -11.36 3.31
CA ASP A 240 -16.56 -11.45 3.64
C ASP A 240 -17.12 -10.12 4.17
N HIS A 241 -16.34 -9.42 5.00
CA HIS A 241 -16.68 -8.06 5.42
C HIS A 241 -16.79 -7.11 4.22
N TYR A 242 -15.79 -7.14 3.32
CA TYR A 242 -15.66 -6.21 2.20
C TYR A 242 -16.66 -6.43 1.06
N LEU A 243 -17.02 -7.69 0.77
CA LEU A 243 -17.82 -8.04 -0.39
C LEU A 243 -19.34 -7.87 -0.17
N PRO A 244 -20.03 -7.12 -1.04
CA PRO A 244 -21.49 -7.14 -1.09
C PRO A 244 -22.01 -8.53 -1.50
N ARG A 245 -23.21 -8.87 -1.01
CA ARG A 245 -23.88 -10.11 -1.39
C ARG A 245 -24.11 -10.15 -2.91
N GLY A 246 -23.64 -11.22 -3.55
CA GLY A 246 -23.79 -11.43 -4.99
C GLY A 246 -22.66 -10.85 -5.85
N THR A 247 -21.71 -10.12 -5.26
CA THR A 247 -20.49 -9.70 -5.96
C THR A 247 -19.46 -10.83 -5.92
N PRO A 248 -18.99 -11.36 -7.07
CA PRO A 248 -18.01 -12.42 -7.06
C PRO A 248 -16.62 -11.88 -6.65
N PRO A 249 -15.83 -12.63 -5.86
CA PRO A 249 -14.44 -12.29 -5.55
C PRO A 249 -13.57 -12.03 -6.79
N SER A 250 -13.90 -12.67 -7.93
CA SER A 250 -13.21 -12.53 -9.21
C SER A 250 -13.53 -11.24 -9.97
N HIS A 251 -14.42 -10.39 -9.45
CA HIS A 251 -14.74 -9.11 -10.06
C HIS A 251 -13.44 -8.30 -10.29
N LYS A 252 -13.28 -7.71 -11.48
CA LYS A 252 -12.02 -7.11 -11.92
C LYS A 252 -11.47 -5.98 -11.04
N TYR A 253 -12.35 -5.29 -10.30
CA TYR A 253 -11.97 -4.23 -9.35
C TYR A 253 -11.91 -4.71 -7.89
N ILE A 254 -12.01 -6.02 -7.67
CA ILE A 254 -11.72 -6.71 -6.40
C ILE A 254 -10.46 -7.55 -6.58
N SER A 255 -10.36 -8.30 -7.67
CA SER A 255 -9.21 -9.16 -7.97
C SER A 255 -8.57 -8.81 -9.32
N PRO A 256 -7.88 -7.66 -9.44
CA PRO A 256 -7.19 -7.29 -10.67
C PRO A 256 -6.14 -8.34 -11.11
N GLY A 257 -5.55 -9.08 -10.17
CA GLY A 257 -4.62 -10.17 -10.44
C GLY A 257 -5.25 -11.43 -11.05
N MET A 258 -6.58 -11.60 -10.98
CA MET A 258 -7.28 -12.67 -11.71
C MET A 258 -7.46 -12.35 -13.19
N GLN A 259 -7.27 -11.10 -13.61
CA GLN A 259 -7.50 -10.73 -15.00
C GLN A 259 -6.41 -11.30 -15.92
N GLU A 260 -6.80 -11.51 -17.18
CA GLU A 260 -5.88 -11.94 -18.23
C GLU A 260 -4.86 -10.85 -18.56
N VAL A 261 -3.67 -11.25 -19.02
CA VAL A 261 -2.56 -10.35 -19.34
C VAL A 261 -2.99 -9.24 -20.31
N GLU A 262 -3.75 -9.60 -21.35
CA GLU A 262 -4.28 -8.65 -22.33
C GLU A 262 -5.15 -7.56 -21.69
N TYR A 263 -5.92 -7.92 -20.65
CA TYR A 263 -6.77 -6.97 -19.94
C TYR A 263 -6.01 -6.08 -18.96
N LEU A 264 -4.71 -6.32 -18.74
CA LEU A 264 -3.87 -5.50 -17.86
C LEU A 264 -3.03 -4.46 -18.61
N LYS A 265 -3.11 -4.41 -19.95
CA LYS A 265 -2.37 -3.47 -20.81
C LYS A 265 -2.74 -2.01 -20.56
N GLY A 266 -1.81 -1.09 -20.83
CA GLY A 266 -2.07 0.35 -20.83
C GLY A 266 -2.32 0.95 -19.44
N GLN A 267 -1.82 0.30 -18.39
CA GLN A 267 -1.82 0.87 -17.05
C GLN A 267 -0.54 1.70 -16.83
N CYS A 268 -0.58 2.66 -15.91
CA CYS A 268 0.59 3.46 -15.55
C CYS A 268 1.71 2.59 -14.93
N PRO A 269 2.96 3.09 -14.91
CA PRO A 269 4.09 2.40 -14.29
C PRO A 269 3.78 1.88 -12.89
N ALA A 270 4.38 0.75 -12.52
CA ALA A 270 4.21 0.15 -11.19
C ALA A 270 5.55 -0.25 -10.56
N SER A 271 5.69 0.02 -9.28
CA SER A 271 6.61 -0.71 -8.41
C SER A 271 5.82 -1.64 -7.51
N ILE A 272 6.22 -2.91 -7.48
CA ILE A 272 5.53 -3.98 -6.75
C ILE A 272 6.54 -4.65 -5.81
N TYR A 273 6.22 -4.64 -4.53
CA TYR A 273 7.08 -5.18 -3.47
C TYR A 273 6.42 -6.42 -2.91
N THR A 274 7.18 -7.47 -2.61
CA THR A 274 6.66 -8.72 -2.04
C THR A 274 7.57 -9.18 -0.90
N SER A 275 7.00 -9.92 0.06
CA SER A 275 7.69 -10.36 1.28
C SER A 275 7.78 -11.88 1.32
N GLY A 276 8.87 -12.43 1.86
CA GLY A 276 9.07 -13.89 1.92
C GLY A 276 8.15 -14.59 2.92
N PHE A 277 7.97 -13.98 4.09
CA PHE A 277 7.14 -14.49 5.19
C PHE A 277 5.74 -13.86 5.16
N ASP A 278 5.07 -13.98 4.02
CA ASP A 278 3.76 -13.39 3.74
C ASP A 278 2.88 -14.40 2.97
N PRO A 279 1.65 -14.70 3.42
CA PRO A 279 0.73 -15.56 2.66
C PRO A 279 0.36 -14.98 1.28
N LEU A 280 0.40 -13.66 1.10
CA LEU A 280 0.12 -12.97 -0.17
C LEU A 280 1.33 -12.91 -1.11
N ARG A 281 2.50 -13.45 -0.72
CA ARG A 281 3.74 -13.41 -1.51
C ARG A 281 3.51 -13.78 -2.97
N ASP A 282 3.02 -15.00 -3.21
CA ASP A 282 2.91 -15.53 -4.57
C ASP A 282 1.84 -14.80 -5.37
N VAL A 283 0.76 -14.35 -4.72
CA VAL A 283 -0.28 -13.51 -5.34
C VAL A 283 0.30 -12.19 -5.85
N GLY A 284 1.15 -11.52 -5.06
CA GLY A 284 1.84 -10.30 -5.48
C GLY A 284 2.86 -10.54 -6.60
N VAL A 285 3.60 -11.66 -6.54
CA VAL A 285 4.57 -12.03 -7.58
C VAL A 285 3.89 -12.33 -8.92
N GLU A 286 2.80 -13.11 -8.90
CA GLU A 286 1.97 -13.37 -10.08
C GLU A 286 1.46 -12.09 -10.73
N TYR A 287 1.00 -11.13 -9.92
CA TYR A 287 0.53 -9.84 -10.44
C TYR A 287 1.66 -9.03 -11.07
N ALA A 288 2.85 -9.00 -10.47
CA ALA A 288 4.02 -8.34 -11.04
C ALA A 288 4.44 -8.98 -12.37
N HIS A 289 4.46 -10.31 -12.43
CA HIS A 289 4.70 -11.07 -13.64
C HIS A 289 3.70 -10.73 -14.75
N LYS A 290 2.40 -10.76 -14.44
CA LYS A 290 1.34 -10.40 -15.39
C LYS A 290 1.42 -8.95 -15.85
N SER A 291 1.67 -8.00 -14.93
CA SER A 291 1.84 -6.57 -15.27
C SER A 291 3.00 -6.36 -16.24
N LYS A 292 4.14 -7.04 -16.02
CA LYS A 292 5.29 -6.99 -16.92
C LYS A 292 4.98 -7.63 -18.28
N LYS A 293 4.33 -8.80 -18.31
CA LYS A 293 3.90 -9.47 -19.55
C LYS A 293 2.89 -8.64 -20.36
N ALA A 294 2.05 -7.85 -19.70
CA ALA A 294 1.14 -6.91 -20.34
C ALA A 294 1.86 -5.70 -20.97
N GLY A 295 3.18 -5.59 -20.84
CA GLY A 295 3.97 -4.50 -21.41
C GLY A 295 3.96 -3.22 -20.57
N ASN A 296 3.41 -3.25 -19.35
CA ASN A 296 3.49 -2.10 -18.45
C ASN A 296 4.91 -1.96 -17.91
N GLU A 297 5.39 -0.72 -17.74
CA GLU A 297 6.63 -0.47 -16.99
C GLU A 297 6.45 -0.98 -15.55
N THR A 298 7.20 -2.01 -15.18
CA THR A 298 7.06 -2.72 -13.90
C THR A 298 8.43 -2.92 -13.29
N VAL A 299 8.60 -2.40 -12.07
CA VAL A 299 9.68 -2.71 -11.15
C VAL A 299 9.14 -3.71 -10.13
N TRP A 300 9.85 -4.80 -9.90
CA TRP A 300 9.51 -5.77 -8.87
C TRP A 300 10.69 -5.96 -7.92
N ARG A 301 10.40 -5.95 -6.63
CA ARG A 301 11.37 -6.20 -5.56
C ARG A 301 10.81 -7.22 -4.58
N HIS A 302 11.68 -8.11 -4.14
CA HIS A 302 11.31 -9.20 -3.25
C HIS A 302 12.21 -9.19 -2.03
N TYR A 303 11.59 -9.13 -0.84
CA TYR A 303 12.26 -9.12 0.45
C TYR A 303 12.03 -10.46 1.14
N ASP A 304 12.88 -11.43 0.82
CA ASP A 304 12.74 -12.84 1.22
C ASP A 304 12.81 -13.09 2.75
N GLY A 305 13.31 -12.13 3.52
CA GLY A 305 13.42 -12.18 4.99
C GLY A 305 12.39 -11.34 5.75
N LEU A 306 11.53 -10.57 5.06
CA LEU A 306 10.52 -9.72 5.71
C LEU A 306 9.14 -10.39 5.74
N THR A 307 8.30 -9.94 6.66
CA THR A 307 6.89 -10.35 6.82
C THR A 307 5.95 -9.43 6.06
N HIS A 308 4.65 -9.73 6.12
CA HIS A 308 3.63 -8.72 5.87
C HIS A 308 3.75 -7.54 6.87
N GLY A 309 3.38 -6.33 6.46
CA GLY A 309 3.28 -5.16 7.35
C GLY A 309 4.59 -4.43 7.68
N TRP A 310 5.71 -4.71 6.99
CA TRP A 310 7.02 -4.12 7.35
C TRP A 310 7.06 -2.59 7.31
N LEU A 311 6.17 -1.90 6.59
CA LEU A 311 6.10 -0.44 6.61
C LEU A 311 5.83 0.11 8.03
N GLN A 312 4.93 -0.54 8.77
CA GLN A 312 4.57 -0.16 10.14
C GLN A 312 5.73 -0.43 11.12
N MET A 313 6.63 -1.36 10.76
CA MET A 313 7.70 -1.85 11.64
C MET A 313 9.02 -1.08 11.54
N THR A 314 9.05 0.03 10.78
CA THR A 314 10.25 0.85 10.56
C THR A 314 10.86 1.46 11.83
N ALA A 315 10.10 1.56 12.92
CA ALA A 315 10.62 2.00 14.22
C ALA A 315 11.49 0.93 14.92
N TRP A 316 11.40 -0.34 14.51
CA TRP A 316 12.05 -1.47 15.18
C TRP A 316 12.96 -2.30 14.28
N SER A 317 12.91 -2.12 12.95
CA SER A 317 13.73 -2.88 11.99
C SER A 317 14.45 -1.96 11.00
N ASP A 318 15.77 -2.11 10.91
CA ASP A 318 16.60 -1.44 9.90
C ASP A 318 16.34 -2.01 8.51
N GLU A 319 16.09 -3.31 8.40
CA GLU A 319 15.75 -3.98 7.14
C GLU A 319 14.42 -3.49 6.57
N ALA A 320 13.42 -3.23 7.44
CA ALA A 320 12.19 -2.56 7.04
C ALA A 320 12.44 -1.14 6.52
N LYS A 321 13.34 -0.38 7.17
CA LYS A 321 13.73 0.96 6.68
C LYS A 321 14.44 0.88 5.34
N ASP A 322 15.33 -0.08 5.14
CA ASP A 322 16.00 -0.26 3.85
C ASP A 322 15.02 -0.64 2.73
N ALA A 323 13.99 -1.45 3.03
CA ALA A 323 12.89 -1.69 2.10
C ALA A 323 12.12 -0.39 1.76
N VAL A 324 11.82 0.46 2.75
CA VAL A 324 11.17 1.76 2.49
C VAL A 324 12.05 2.70 1.67
N LYS A 325 13.38 2.70 1.84
CA LYS A 325 14.30 3.50 1.01
C LYS A 325 14.25 3.08 -0.47
N ASP A 326 14.14 1.79 -0.74
CA ASP A 326 13.92 1.29 -2.09
C ASP A 326 12.58 1.77 -2.66
N VAL A 327 11.50 1.76 -1.85
CA VAL A 327 10.20 2.33 -2.23
C VAL A 327 10.33 3.82 -2.56
N ALA A 328 11.00 4.56 -1.69
CA ALA A 328 11.21 5.99 -1.84
C ALA A 328 12.00 6.31 -3.12
N SER A 329 13.03 5.52 -3.41
CA SER A 329 13.86 5.64 -4.61
C SER A 329 13.05 5.42 -5.89
N ASP A 330 12.26 4.35 -5.95
CA ASP A 330 11.42 4.07 -7.12
C ASP A 330 10.33 5.13 -7.30
N LEU A 331 9.67 5.55 -6.21
CA LEU A 331 8.68 6.63 -6.23
C LEU A 331 9.29 7.94 -6.74
N LYS A 332 10.45 8.33 -6.21
CA LYS A 332 11.17 9.53 -6.63
C LYS A 332 11.53 9.49 -8.11
N LYS A 333 12.02 8.34 -8.59
CA LYS A 333 12.33 8.13 -10.00
C LYS A 333 11.10 8.29 -10.89
N PHE A 334 9.97 7.65 -10.57
CA PHE A 334 8.74 7.82 -11.36
C PHE A 334 8.20 9.23 -11.33
N THR A 335 8.39 9.95 -10.21
CA THR A 335 7.81 11.28 -10.01
C THR A 335 8.64 12.38 -10.66
N TYR A 336 9.97 12.27 -10.60
CA TYR A 336 10.90 13.35 -10.99
C TYR A 336 11.91 12.95 -12.07
N GLY A 337 11.92 11.70 -12.53
CA GLY A 337 12.83 11.22 -13.58
C GLY A 337 14.30 11.09 -13.16
N ALA A 338 14.57 11.05 -11.84
CA ALA A 338 15.91 11.05 -11.26
C ALA A 338 16.59 9.68 -11.23
#